data_AF-A0A8C1MX42-F1
#
_entry.id   AF-A0A8C1MX42-F1
#
_cell.length_a   1.000
_cell.length_b   1.000
_cell.length_c   1.000
_cell.angle_alpha   90.00
_cell.angle_beta   90.00
_cell.angle_gamma   90.00
#
_symmetry.space_group_name_H-M   'P 1'
#
loop_
_entity.id
_entity.type
_entity.pdbx_description
1 polymer ?
#
loop_
_entity_poly.entity_id
_entity_poly.type
_entity_poly.pdbx_seq_one_letter_code
_entity_poly.pdbx_strand_id
1 'polypeptide(L)'
;MSYHNLCYKMAIPPTYADLGKSAKDIFNKGYGFGMVKLDVKTKSASGVEFKTSGSSNTDTSKVVGSLETKYKRSEYGLTFTEKWNTDNTLGTEITIEDQITKGLKLTFDTTFSPNTGKKSGKVKTAYKREYVNLGCDVDFDFAGPTIHGAAVVGYEGWLAGYQMSFDTAKSKMTQNNFAVGYKTGDFQLHTNVNDGSEFGGSIYQKVSDKLETAVNLSWTAGSNSTRFGIAAKYQLDKDASISAKVNNTSLVGVGYTQTLRPGIKLTLSALVDGKSINSGGHKLGLGLELEA
;
A
#
# COMPACT_ATOMS: atom_id res chain seq x y z
N MET A 1 14.18 29.34 -34.03
CA MET A 1 14.18 28.05 -33.31
C MET A 1 14.51 28.32 -31.86
N SER A 2 13.48 28.47 -31.02
CA SER A 2 13.66 28.67 -29.58
C SER A 2 13.57 27.30 -28.91
N TYR A 3 14.71 26.78 -28.46
CA TYR A 3 14.75 25.60 -27.60
C TYR A 3 14.04 25.96 -26.29
N HIS A 4 12.80 25.53 -26.14
CA HIS A 4 12.16 25.48 -24.83
C HIS A 4 12.92 24.43 -24.01
N ASN A 5 13.83 24.91 -23.16
CA ASN A 5 14.33 24.15 -22.02
C ASN A 5 13.14 23.88 -21.09
N LEU A 6 12.37 22.82 -21.40
CA LEU A 6 11.63 22.07 -20.41
C LEU A 6 12.70 21.48 -19.47
N CYS A 7 13.10 22.28 -18.48
CA CYS A 7 13.77 21.77 -17.31
C CYS A 7 12.83 20.74 -16.71
N TYR A 8 12.98 19.46 -17.06
CA TYR A 8 12.36 18.35 -16.37
C TYR A 8 12.85 18.45 -14.93
N LYS A 9 12.14 19.18 -14.05
CA LYS A 9 11.19 18.50 -13.18
C LYS A 9 11.65 17.19 -12.53
N MET A 10 12.94 16.95 -12.28
CA MET A 10 13.47 15.60 -12.07
C MET A 10 12.79 14.94 -10.87
N ALA A 11 11.97 13.93 -11.16
CA ALA A 11 11.06 13.38 -10.18
C ALA A 11 11.84 12.57 -9.13
N ILE A 12 11.51 12.80 -7.87
CA ILE A 12 11.92 11.93 -6.77
C ILE A 12 11.23 10.58 -7.00
N PRO A 13 11.99 9.48 -7.17
CA PRO A 13 11.38 8.17 -7.42
C PRO A 13 10.60 7.70 -6.18
N PRO A 14 9.60 6.82 -6.37
CA PRO A 14 8.86 6.23 -5.27
C PRO A 14 9.77 5.32 -4.41
N THR A 15 9.28 4.91 -3.24
CA THR A 15 9.93 3.84 -2.48
C THR A 15 9.84 2.51 -3.24
N TYR A 16 10.69 1.54 -2.90
CA TYR A 16 10.62 0.21 -3.53
C TYR A 16 9.23 -0.43 -3.39
N ALA A 17 8.61 -0.31 -2.21
CA ALA A 17 7.27 -0.84 -1.94
C ALA A 17 6.18 -0.20 -2.81
N ASP A 18 6.37 1.07 -3.20
CA ASP A 18 5.45 1.86 -4.02
C ASP A 18 5.69 1.66 -5.54
N LEU A 19 6.66 0.86 -5.95
CA LEU A 19 6.78 0.45 -7.35
C LEU A 19 5.54 -0.37 -7.75
N GLY A 20 4.94 0.00 -8.89
CA GLY A 20 3.68 -0.58 -9.38
C GLY A 20 2.44 -0.20 -8.56
N LYS A 21 2.53 0.77 -7.64
CA LYS A 21 1.42 1.13 -6.74
C LYS A 21 0.15 1.53 -7.48
N SER A 22 0.23 2.24 -8.61
CA SER A 22 -0.97 2.62 -9.37
C SER A 22 -1.75 1.39 -9.85
N ALA A 23 -1.08 0.38 -10.41
CA ALA A 23 -1.74 -0.87 -10.79
C ALA A 23 -2.31 -1.59 -9.55
N LYS A 24 -1.51 -1.72 -8.48
CA LYS A 24 -1.95 -2.34 -7.21
C LYS A 24 -3.20 -1.64 -6.64
N ASP A 25 -3.27 -0.31 -6.71
CA ASP A 25 -4.40 0.47 -6.22
C ASP A 25 -5.68 0.13 -7.00
N ILE A 26 -5.63 -0.06 -8.33
CA ILE A 26 -6.80 -0.44 -9.15
C ILE A 26 -7.31 -1.85 -8.78
N PHE A 27 -6.43 -2.77 -8.39
CA PHE A 27 -6.81 -4.12 -7.95
C PHE A 27 -7.35 -4.18 -6.51
N ASN A 28 -7.02 -3.21 -5.65
CA ASN A 28 -7.26 -3.31 -4.21
C ASN A 28 -8.26 -2.29 -3.66
N LYS A 29 -8.25 -1.05 -4.17
CA LYS A 29 -9.17 -0.01 -3.70
C LYS A 29 -10.57 -0.23 -4.28
N GLY A 30 -11.60 0.12 -3.51
CA GLY A 30 -13.00 -0.07 -3.91
C GLY A 30 -13.53 -1.49 -3.67
N TYR A 31 -12.74 -2.35 -3.02
CA TYR A 31 -13.13 -3.73 -2.68
C TYR A 31 -12.97 -3.98 -1.19
N GLY A 32 -13.93 -4.69 -0.60
CA GLY A 32 -13.94 -5.11 0.81
C GLY A 32 -14.58 -6.48 0.98
N PHE A 33 -14.27 -7.42 0.07
CA PHE A 33 -14.94 -8.72 -0.01
C PHE A 33 -14.90 -9.48 1.31
N GLY A 34 -16.07 -9.97 1.75
CA GLY A 34 -16.21 -10.76 2.97
C GLY A 34 -16.02 -9.96 4.25
N MET A 35 -16.12 -8.62 4.17
CA MET A 35 -15.94 -7.74 5.32
C MET A 35 -16.99 -6.65 5.39
N VAL A 36 -17.44 -6.37 6.61
CA VAL A 36 -18.16 -5.15 6.95
C VAL A 36 -17.19 -4.24 7.68
N LYS A 37 -16.86 -3.10 7.09
CA LYS A 37 -15.83 -2.18 7.58
C LYS A 37 -16.42 -0.79 7.83
N LEU A 38 -16.00 -0.20 8.94
CA LEU A 38 -16.27 1.18 9.32
C LEU A 38 -14.93 1.88 9.58
N ASP A 39 -14.62 2.91 8.79
CA ASP A 39 -13.47 3.78 9.01
C ASP A 39 -13.97 5.17 9.39
N VAL A 40 -13.52 5.71 10.51
CA VAL A 40 -13.83 7.07 10.97
C VAL A 40 -12.53 7.83 11.13
N LYS A 41 -12.38 8.92 10.40
CA LYS A 41 -11.26 9.86 10.52
C LYS A 41 -11.78 11.19 11.02
N THR A 42 -11.20 11.71 12.09
CA THR A 42 -11.53 13.03 12.60
C THR A 42 -10.26 13.83 12.84
N LYS A 43 -10.36 15.16 12.73
CA LYS A 43 -9.29 16.07 13.14
C LYS A 43 -9.78 17.04 14.21
N SER A 44 -9.10 17.05 15.36
CA SER A 44 -9.41 18.00 16.44
C SER A 44 -9.01 19.42 16.05
N ALA A 45 -9.61 20.43 16.71
CA ALA A 45 -9.22 21.82 16.56
C ALA A 45 -7.75 22.07 16.95
N SER A 46 -7.20 21.26 17.87
CA SER A 46 -5.79 21.27 18.25
C SER A 46 -4.85 20.56 17.26
N GLY A 47 -5.37 20.05 16.14
CA GLY A 47 -4.59 19.42 15.07
C GLY A 47 -4.28 17.93 15.27
N VAL A 48 -4.88 17.28 16.26
CA VAL A 48 -4.76 15.83 16.50
C VAL A 48 -5.67 15.09 15.54
N GLU A 49 -5.12 14.17 14.75
CA GLU A 49 -5.87 13.31 13.83
C GLU A 49 -6.18 11.99 14.53
N PHE A 50 -7.45 11.62 14.61
CA PHE A 50 -7.89 10.29 15.06
C PHE A 50 -8.36 9.49 13.85
N LYS A 51 -7.97 8.22 13.81
CA LYS A 51 -8.47 7.25 12.86
C LYS A 51 -8.89 6.00 13.60
N THR A 52 -10.20 5.78 13.68
CA THR A 52 -10.80 4.59 14.27
C THR A 52 -11.29 3.69 13.15
N SER A 53 -10.93 2.42 13.18
CA SER A 53 -11.36 1.44 12.19
C SER A 53 -11.94 0.23 12.90
N GLY A 54 -13.10 -0.24 12.46
CA GLY A 54 -13.69 -1.51 12.86
C GLY A 54 -13.97 -2.36 11.63
N SER A 55 -13.62 -3.64 11.67
CA SER A 55 -13.93 -4.60 10.61
C SER A 55 -14.46 -5.90 11.18
N SER A 56 -15.58 -6.35 10.66
CA SER A 56 -16.13 -7.69 10.89
C SER A 56 -15.90 -8.55 9.66
N ASN A 57 -15.28 -9.71 9.84
CA ASN A 57 -15.10 -10.70 8.78
C ASN A 57 -16.33 -11.62 8.73
N THR A 58 -17.00 -11.68 7.58
CA THR A 58 -18.27 -12.43 7.45
C THR A 58 -18.09 -13.94 7.41
N ASP A 59 -16.89 -14.43 7.10
CA ASP A 59 -16.60 -15.87 7.02
C ASP A 59 -16.27 -16.44 8.41
N THR A 60 -15.60 -15.65 9.26
CA THR A 60 -15.09 -16.08 10.57
C THR A 60 -15.85 -15.49 11.75
N SER A 61 -16.73 -14.51 11.51
CA SER A 61 -17.39 -13.69 12.53
C SER A 61 -16.43 -12.94 13.47
N LYS A 62 -15.13 -12.91 13.14
CA LYS A 62 -14.13 -12.17 13.93
C LYS A 62 -14.30 -10.67 13.69
N VAL A 63 -14.40 -9.93 14.78
CA VAL A 63 -14.40 -8.46 14.77
C VAL A 63 -13.04 -7.96 15.27
N VAL A 64 -12.45 -7.05 14.51
CA VAL A 64 -11.19 -6.38 14.86
C VAL A 64 -11.42 -4.88 14.85
N GLY A 65 -10.93 -4.21 15.90
CA GLY A 65 -10.93 -2.76 16.01
C GLY A 65 -9.51 -2.22 16.11
N SER A 66 -9.32 -1.00 15.64
CA SER A 66 -8.08 -0.24 15.83
C SER A 66 -8.37 1.25 16.01
N LEU A 67 -7.53 1.89 16.81
CA LEU A 67 -7.49 3.32 17.05
C LEU A 67 -6.07 3.80 16.74
N GLU A 68 -5.94 4.76 15.85
CA GLU A 68 -4.70 5.46 15.55
C GLU A 68 -4.88 6.94 15.92
N THR A 69 -4.01 7.47 16.76
CA THR A 69 -3.96 8.90 17.11
C THR A 69 -2.66 9.47 16.57
N LYS A 70 -2.73 10.52 15.75
CA LYS A 70 -1.58 11.15 15.14
C LYS A 70 -1.51 12.62 15.52
N TYR A 71 -0.37 13.01 16.07
CA TYR A 71 -0.08 14.38 16.47
C TYR A 71 1.13 14.92 15.71
N LYS A 72 0.91 15.94 14.90
CA LYS A 72 1.93 16.56 14.06
C LYS A 72 2.38 17.89 14.67
N ARG A 73 3.68 18.00 14.94
CA ARG A 73 4.39 19.23 15.30
C ARG A 73 5.26 19.65 14.11
N SER A 74 4.61 20.21 13.09
CA SER A 74 5.25 20.58 11.83
C SER A 74 6.40 21.58 11.98
N GLU A 75 6.35 22.44 13.01
CA GLU A 75 7.44 23.37 13.36
C GLU A 75 8.79 22.67 13.58
N TYR A 76 8.76 21.43 14.08
CA TYR A 76 9.95 20.62 14.36
C TYR A 76 10.05 19.40 13.42
N GLY A 77 9.26 19.35 12.34
CA GLY A 77 9.20 18.21 11.42
C GLY A 77 8.83 16.89 12.11
N LEU A 78 8.15 16.96 13.25
CA LEU A 78 7.99 15.83 14.16
C LEU A 78 6.54 15.33 14.18
N THR A 79 6.35 14.03 14.11
CA THR A 79 5.03 13.38 14.16
C THR A 79 5.06 12.24 15.16
N PHE A 80 4.15 12.29 16.14
CA PHE A 80 3.87 11.19 17.06
C PHE A 80 2.63 10.45 16.58
N THR A 81 2.68 9.12 16.53
CA THR A 81 1.52 8.29 16.22
C THR A 81 1.40 7.17 17.24
N GLU A 82 0.27 7.10 17.92
CA GLU A 82 -0.08 6.01 18.83
C GLU A 82 -1.13 5.12 18.17
N LYS A 83 -0.95 3.81 18.25
CA LYS A 83 -1.83 2.80 17.68
C LYS A 83 -2.23 1.83 18.78
N TRP A 84 -3.52 1.52 18.85
CA TRP A 84 -4.05 0.49 19.73
C TRP A 84 -5.06 -0.36 18.97
N ASN A 85 -5.05 -1.68 19.20
CA ASN A 85 -6.01 -2.59 18.58
C ASN A 85 -6.69 -3.49 19.61
N THR A 86 -7.76 -4.17 19.19
CA THR A 86 -8.56 -5.06 20.04
C THR A 86 -7.81 -6.31 20.52
N ASP A 87 -6.66 -6.64 19.92
CA ASP A 87 -5.76 -7.69 20.42
C ASP A 87 -4.82 -7.16 21.53
N ASN A 88 -5.11 -5.98 22.08
CA ASN A 88 -4.33 -5.23 23.07
C ASN A 88 -2.90 -4.86 22.64
N THR A 89 -2.57 -4.91 21.35
CA THR A 89 -1.25 -4.47 20.89
C THR A 89 -1.20 -2.96 20.82
N LEU A 90 -0.24 -2.39 21.53
CA LEU A 90 0.09 -0.96 21.56
C LEU A 90 1.26 -0.71 20.62
N GLY A 91 1.22 0.38 19.87
CA GLY A 91 2.28 0.78 18.96
C GLY A 91 2.54 2.28 19.03
N THR A 92 3.79 2.66 19.26
CA THR A 92 4.22 4.06 19.34
C THR A 92 5.20 4.34 18.21
N GLU A 93 4.89 5.32 17.35
CA GLU A 93 5.71 5.71 16.22
C GLU A 93 6.09 7.19 16.33
N ILE A 94 7.39 7.47 16.36
CA ILE A 94 7.96 8.82 16.38
C ILE A 94 8.68 9.03 15.06
N THR A 95 8.23 10.00 14.27
CA THR A 95 8.82 10.34 12.98
C THR A 95 9.40 11.75 13.01
N ILE A 96 10.61 11.90 12.46
CA ILE A 96 11.31 13.18 12.27
C ILE A 96 11.63 13.29 10.78
N GLU A 97 11.13 14.33 10.12
CA GLU A 97 11.34 14.57 8.68
C GLU A 97 11.98 15.94 8.44
N ASP A 98 12.90 15.97 7.49
CA ASP A 98 13.56 17.18 6.95
C ASP A 98 14.34 18.04 7.96
N GLN A 99 14.60 17.54 9.18
CA GLN A 99 15.31 18.31 10.23
C GLN A 99 16.83 18.32 10.07
N ILE A 100 17.44 17.17 9.75
CA ILE A 100 18.90 17.05 9.59
C ILE A 100 19.30 17.46 8.16
N THR A 101 18.57 16.95 7.17
CA THR A 101 18.70 17.34 5.76
C THR A 101 17.37 17.14 5.05
N LYS A 102 17.11 17.96 4.03
CA LYS A 102 15.94 17.81 3.16
C LYS A 102 15.94 16.41 2.53
N GLY A 103 14.77 15.78 2.55
CA GLY A 103 14.53 14.44 2.05
C GLY A 103 14.80 13.32 3.06
N LEU A 104 15.40 13.60 4.22
CA LEU A 104 15.63 12.59 5.24
C LEU A 104 14.40 12.44 6.15
N LYS A 105 14.01 11.19 6.38
CA LYS A 105 12.97 10.79 7.32
C LYS A 105 13.51 9.70 8.23
N LEU A 106 13.44 9.93 9.53
CA LEU A 106 13.77 8.96 10.58
C LEU A 106 12.49 8.58 11.32
N THR A 107 12.26 7.30 11.51
CA THR A 107 11.10 6.79 12.25
C THR A 107 11.54 5.75 13.28
N PHE A 108 11.18 5.98 14.53
CA PHE A 108 11.30 5.02 15.63
C PHE A 108 9.91 4.44 15.89
N ASP A 109 9.75 3.13 15.75
CA ASP A 109 8.47 2.43 15.81
C ASP A 109 8.59 1.30 16.83
N THR A 110 7.84 1.35 17.92
CA THR A 110 7.86 0.33 18.97
C THR A 110 6.48 -0.29 19.09
N THR A 111 6.45 -1.61 19.33
CA THR A 111 5.19 -2.31 19.62
C THR A 111 5.31 -3.14 20.89
N PHE A 112 4.20 -3.22 21.62
CA PHE A 112 4.07 -4.00 22.83
C PHE A 112 2.73 -4.73 22.86
N SER A 113 2.77 -6.05 23.01
CA SER A 113 1.61 -6.90 23.19
C SER A 113 1.57 -7.42 24.64
N PRO A 114 0.74 -6.83 25.53
CA PRO A 114 0.68 -7.22 26.94
C PRO A 114 0.32 -8.69 27.14
N ASN A 115 -0.57 -9.22 26.30
CA ASN A 115 -1.05 -10.61 26.37
C ASN A 115 0.06 -11.65 26.23
N THR A 116 1.12 -11.34 25.47
CA THR A 116 2.24 -12.25 25.21
C THR A 116 3.55 -11.78 25.83
N GLY A 117 3.58 -10.55 26.35
CA GLY A 117 4.81 -9.86 26.75
C GLY A 117 5.73 -9.49 25.59
N LYS A 118 5.35 -9.77 24.33
CA LYS A 118 6.20 -9.50 23.16
C LYS A 118 6.38 -7.98 22.99
N LYS A 119 7.63 -7.60 22.79
CA LYS A 119 8.08 -6.24 22.45
C LYS A 119 8.86 -6.32 21.15
N SER A 120 8.70 -5.35 20.28
CA SER A 120 9.60 -5.15 19.16
C SER A 120 9.86 -3.66 18.96
N GLY A 121 11.01 -3.35 18.41
CA GLY A 121 11.39 -2.00 18.02
C GLY A 121 11.87 -2.01 16.58
N LYS A 122 11.57 -0.95 15.82
CA LYS A 122 12.07 -0.76 14.47
C LYS A 122 12.61 0.65 14.34
N VAL A 123 13.77 0.76 13.72
CA VAL A 123 14.34 2.06 13.32
C VAL A 123 14.33 2.10 11.81
N LYS A 124 13.58 3.04 11.23
CA LYS A 124 13.43 3.22 9.79
C LYS A 124 14.10 4.52 9.38
N THR A 125 14.93 4.45 8.36
CA THR A 125 15.62 5.60 7.77
C THR A 125 15.28 5.63 6.30
N ALA A 126 14.66 6.71 5.84
CA ALA A 126 14.41 6.93 4.43
C ALA A 126 15.07 8.22 3.98
N TYR A 127 15.72 8.21 2.81
CA TYR A 127 16.32 9.38 2.21
C TYR A 127 15.88 9.49 0.76
N LYS A 128 15.21 10.59 0.42
CA LYS A 128 14.70 10.85 -0.93
C LYS A 128 15.33 12.12 -1.50
N ARG A 129 15.78 12.06 -2.75
CA ARG A 129 16.26 13.20 -3.53
C ARG A 129 15.90 12.98 -4.99
N GLU A 130 16.15 13.98 -5.83
CA GLU A 130 16.05 13.81 -7.28
C GLU A 130 16.86 12.57 -7.70
N TYR A 131 16.24 11.73 -8.55
CA TYR A 131 16.75 10.45 -9.04
C TYR A 131 16.91 9.31 -8.04
N VAL A 132 16.87 9.53 -6.72
CA VAL A 132 17.19 8.47 -5.74
C VAL A 132 16.21 8.45 -4.56
N ASN A 133 15.79 7.26 -4.17
CA ASN A 133 15.04 7.02 -2.94
C ASN A 133 15.62 5.79 -2.23
N LEU A 134 16.17 6.00 -1.04
CA LEU A 134 16.82 4.99 -0.21
C LEU A 134 15.97 4.72 1.04
N GLY A 135 15.94 3.47 1.47
CA GLY A 135 15.33 3.02 2.71
C GLY A 135 16.23 2.03 3.44
N CYS A 136 16.32 2.15 4.75
CA CYS A 136 16.99 1.20 5.62
C CYS A 136 16.17 1.06 6.91
N ASP A 137 15.59 -0.12 7.11
CA ASP A 137 14.81 -0.43 8.30
C ASP A 137 15.53 -1.53 9.09
N VAL A 138 15.77 -1.28 10.38
CA VAL A 138 16.34 -2.27 11.30
C VAL A 138 15.24 -2.71 12.24
N ASP A 139 14.83 -3.97 12.15
CA ASP A 139 13.84 -4.60 13.02
C ASP A 139 14.57 -5.31 14.18
N PHE A 140 14.29 -4.90 15.40
CA PHE A 140 14.79 -5.48 16.64
C PHE A 140 13.72 -6.41 17.22
N ASP A 141 13.77 -7.68 16.83
CA ASP A 141 13.01 -8.77 17.47
C ASP A 141 13.92 -9.52 18.47
N PHE A 142 13.32 -10.26 19.40
CA PHE A 142 14.01 -11.07 20.40
C PHE A 142 14.90 -12.15 19.79
N ALA A 143 14.58 -12.61 18.58
CA ALA A 143 15.37 -13.62 17.85
C ALA A 143 16.66 -13.05 17.23
N GLY A 144 16.84 -11.72 17.24
CA GLY A 144 17.98 -11.02 16.66
C GLY A 144 17.56 -9.99 15.60
N PRO A 145 18.37 -8.95 15.35
CA PRO A 145 18.01 -7.91 14.40
C PRO A 145 17.87 -8.42 12.96
N THR A 146 16.91 -7.87 12.21
CA THR A 146 16.83 -8.03 10.75
C THR A 146 17.00 -6.67 10.09
N ILE A 147 17.89 -6.59 9.10
CA ILE A 147 18.16 -5.35 8.36
C ILE A 147 17.46 -5.44 7.01
N HIS A 148 16.61 -4.48 6.70
CA HIS A 148 15.94 -4.34 5.43
C HIS A 148 16.51 -3.13 4.69
N GLY A 149 17.09 -3.35 3.51
CA GLY A 149 17.59 -2.30 2.63
C GLY A 149 16.71 -2.16 1.41
N ALA A 150 16.49 -0.92 0.96
CA ALA A 150 15.82 -0.64 -0.30
C ALA A 150 16.49 0.56 -0.99
N ALA A 151 16.65 0.49 -2.30
CA ALA A 151 17.13 1.59 -3.11
C ALA A 151 16.35 1.63 -4.42
N VAL A 152 15.89 2.80 -4.82
CA VAL A 152 15.27 3.05 -6.12
C VAL A 152 15.98 4.21 -6.78
N VAL A 153 16.47 3.97 -7.99
CA VAL A 153 16.98 5.02 -8.86
C VAL A 153 15.98 5.26 -9.99
N GLY A 154 15.85 6.51 -10.42
CA GLY A 154 15.01 6.90 -11.54
C GLY A 154 15.78 7.75 -12.53
N TYR A 155 15.51 7.59 -13.83
CA TYR A 155 16.10 8.42 -14.89
C TYR A 155 15.19 8.42 -16.12
N GLU A 156 14.81 9.59 -16.64
CA GLU A 156 13.96 9.74 -17.84
C GLU A 156 12.70 8.83 -17.86
N GLY A 157 12.02 8.72 -16.72
CA GLY A 157 10.83 7.88 -16.56
C GLY A 157 11.11 6.41 -16.24
N TRP A 158 12.33 5.92 -16.49
CA TRP A 158 12.78 4.61 -16.03
C TRP A 158 13.00 4.59 -14.52
N LEU A 159 12.74 3.44 -13.92
CA LEU A 159 12.92 3.16 -12.50
C LEU A 159 13.64 1.82 -12.38
N ALA A 160 14.68 1.77 -11.55
CA ALA A 160 15.34 0.52 -11.16
C ALA A 160 15.37 0.46 -9.62
N GLY A 161 14.84 -0.62 -9.07
CA GLY A 161 14.70 -0.85 -7.65
C GLY A 161 15.41 -2.11 -7.20
N TYR A 162 15.99 -2.05 -6.01
CA TYR A 162 16.54 -3.19 -5.30
C TYR A 162 16.04 -3.20 -3.86
N GLN A 163 15.68 -4.37 -3.36
CA GLN A 163 15.32 -4.58 -1.97
C GLN A 163 15.98 -5.85 -1.44
N MET A 164 16.50 -5.77 -0.22
CA MET A 164 17.14 -6.88 0.45
C MET A 164 16.71 -6.96 1.92
N SER A 165 16.77 -8.17 2.48
CA SER A 165 16.58 -8.42 3.91
C SER A 165 17.66 -9.36 4.41
N PHE A 166 18.35 -8.99 5.49
CA PHE A 166 19.44 -9.75 6.09
C PHE A 166 19.12 -10.08 7.54
N ASP A 167 19.04 -11.38 7.85
CA ASP A 167 18.86 -11.91 9.20
C ASP A 167 20.25 -12.03 9.86
N THR A 168 20.50 -11.18 10.87
CA THR A 168 21.82 -11.12 11.52
C THR A 168 22.07 -12.32 12.43
N ALA A 169 21.02 -12.90 13.02
CA ALA A 169 21.15 -14.08 13.87
C ALA A 169 21.57 -15.32 13.07
N LYS A 170 21.07 -15.45 11.84
CA LYS A 170 21.45 -16.53 10.92
C LYS A 170 22.62 -16.17 10.00
N SER A 171 23.07 -14.90 10.02
CA SER A 171 24.05 -14.36 9.08
C SER A 171 23.71 -14.69 7.63
N LYS A 172 22.43 -14.54 7.25
CA LYS A 172 21.91 -14.97 5.95
C LYS A 172 20.99 -13.92 5.33
N MET A 173 21.14 -13.71 4.03
CA MET A 173 20.16 -12.97 3.22
C MET A 173 18.85 -13.77 3.10
N THR A 174 17.75 -13.19 3.55
CA THR A 174 16.41 -13.82 3.55
C THR A 174 15.51 -13.30 2.44
N GLN A 175 15.78 -12.11 1.89
CA GLN A 175 15.08 -11.58 0.73
C GLN A 175 16.05 -10.87 -0.21
N ASN A 176 15.85 -11.04 -1.50
CA ASN A 176 16.66 -10.44 -2.57
C ASN A 176 15.78 -10.16 -3.79
N ASN A 177 15.26 -8.93 -3.86
CA ASN A 177 14.26 -8.55 -4.85
C ASN A 177 14.78 -7.44 -5.78
N PHE A 178 14.50 -7.59 -7.06
CA PHE A 178 14.81 -6.61 -8.09
C PHE A 178 13.53 -6.13 -8.74
N ALA A 179 13.48 -4.86 -9.12
CA ALA A 179 12.38 -4.29 -9.85
C ALA A 179 12.88 -3.36 -10.95
N VAL A 180 12.22 -3.38 -12.10
CA VAL A 180 12.39 -2.39 -13.16
C VAL A 180 11.02 -1.83 -13.48
N GLY A 181 10.95 -0.54 -13.79
CA GLY A 181 9.71 0.09 -14.17
C GLY A 181 9.93 1.23 -15.13
N TYR A 182 8.83 1.64 -15.75
CA TYR A 182 8.78 2.82 -16.59
C TYR A 182 7.51 3.58 -16.28
N LYS A 183 7.60 4.89 -16.09
CA LYS A 183 6.49 5.73 -15.68
C LYS A 183 6.42 7.01 -16.51
N THR A 184 5.27 7.23 -17.11
CA THR A 184 4.86 8.49 -17.75
C THR A 184 3.69 9.09 -16.98
N GLY A 185 3.07 10.15 -17.52
CA GLY A 185 1.90 10.79 -16.90
C GLY A 185 0.65 9.90 -16.87
N ASP A 186 0.47 9.07 -17.89
CA ASP A 186 -0.72 8.26 -18.14
C ASP A 186 -0.47 6.75 -18.08
N PHE A 187 0.79 6.31 -18.08
CA PHE A 187 1.15 4.90 -18.16
C PHE A 187 2.23 4.53 -17.13
N GLN A 188 2.12 3.33 -16.55
CA GLN A 188 3.17 2.74 -15.73
C GLN A 188 3.35 1.26 -16.05
N LEU A 189 4.58 0.88 -16.38
CA LEU A 189 5.04 -0.50 -16.42
C LEU A 189 5.87 -0.77 -15.17
N HIS A 190 5.66 -1.94 -14.57
CA HIS A 190 6.45 -2.41 -13.45
C HIS A 190 6.68 -3.91 -13.59
N THR A 191 7.92 -4.34 -13.47
CA THR A 191 8.32 -5.75 -13.40
C THR A 191 9.17 -5.95 -12.16
N ASN A 192 9.09 -7.13 -11.58
CA ASN A 192 9.91 -7.50 -10.43
C ASN A 192 10.26 -8.98 -10.46
N VAL A 193 11.38 -9.30 -9.81
CA VAL A 193 11.83 -10.66 -9.54
C VAL A 193 12.13 -10.74 -8.05
N ASN A 194 11.40 -11.58 -7.32
CA ASN A 194 11.65 -11.84 -5.91
C ASN A 194 12.41 -13.15 -5.77
N ASP A 195 13.52 -13.10 -5.02
CA ASP A 195 14.35 -14.26 -4.66
C ASP A 195 14.77 -15.14 -5.86
N GLY A 196 14.88 -14.53 -7.04
CA GLY A 196 15.23 -15.21 -8.29
C GLY A 196 14.22 -16.26 -8.79
N SER A 197 13.05 -16.37 -8.16
CA SER A 197 12.10 -17.46 -8.43
C SER A 197 10.65 -17.00 -8.62
N GLU A 198 10.25 -15.86 -8.06
CA GLU A 198 8.92 -15.30 -8.30
C GLU A 198 9.01 -14.08 -9.19
N PHE A 199 8.31 -14.11 -10.32
CA PHE A 199 8.31 -13.04 -11.30
C PHE A 199 6.95 -12.37 -11.29
N GLY A 200 6.95 -11.05 -11.29
CA GLY A 200 5.76 -10.22 -11.34
C GLY A 200 5.87 -9.14 -12.40
N GLY A 201 4.72 -8.74 -12.94
CA GLY A 201 4.60 -7.71 -13.94
C GLY A 201 3.25 -7.04 -13.82
N SER A 202 3.21 -5.72 -13.86
CA SER A 202 1.95 -4.96 -13.88
C SER A 202 2.03 -3.79 -14.83
N ILE A 203 0.90 -3.52 -15.46
CA ILE A 203 0.69 -2.37 -16.33
C ILE A 203 -0.45 -1.57 -15.73
N TYR A 204 -0.28 -0.26 -15.65
CA TYR A 204 -1.33 0.69 -15.32
C TYR A 204 -1.47 1.68 -16.47
N GLN A 205 -2.72 2.02 -16.79
CA GLN A 205 -3.02 3.00 -17.81
C GLN A 205 -4.21 3.88 -17.37
N LYS A 206 -4.00 5.19 -17.37
CA LYS A 206 -5.07 6.19 -17.31
C LYS A 206 -5.58 6.43 -18.72
N VAL A 207 -6.61 5.67 -19.11
CA VAL A 207 -7.18 5.69 -20.47
C VAL A 207 -7.91 7.00 -20.76
N SER A 208 -8.56 7.58 -19.74
CA SER A 208 -9.19 8.90 -19.80
C SER A 208 -9.28 9.51 -18.40
N ASP A 209 -9.87 10.69 -18.27
CA ASP A 209 -10.15 11.28 -16.96
C ASP A 209 -11.17 10.49 -16.12
N LYS A 210 -11.91 9.57 -16.75
CA LYS A 210 -12.89 8.72 -16.06
C LYS A 210 -12.49 7.27 -15.97
N LEU A 211 -11.57 6.78 -16.81
CA LEU A 211 -11.24 5.37 -16.92
C LEU A 211 -9.76 5.12 -16.63
N GLU A 212 -9.50 4.30 -15.62
CA GLU A 212 -8.19 3.77 -15.30
C GLU A 212 -8.24 2.24 -15.38
N THR A 213 -7.21 1.63 -15.97
CA THR A 213 -7.11 0.17 -16.11
C THR A 213 -5.78 -0.32 -15.58
N ALA A 214 -5.75 -1.58 -15.17
CA ALA A 214 -4.54 -2.25 -14.75
C ALA A 214 -4.56 -3.72 -15.17
N VAL A 215 -3.37 -4.22 -15.51
CA VAL A 215 -3.12 -5.65 -15.74
C VAL A 215 -2.06 -6.10 -14.75
N ASN A 216 -2.20 -7.30 -14.20
CA ASN A 216 -1.21 -7.91 -13.34
C ASN A 216 -0.93 -9.35 -13.80
N LEU A 217 0.34 -9.70 -13.82
CA LEU A 217 0.89 -10.98 -14.24
C LEU A 217 1.88 -11.44 -13.16
N SER A 218 1.80 -12.70 -12.76
CA SER A 218 2.81 -13.31 -11.91
C SER A 218 2.98 -14.79 -12.21
N TRP A 219 4.20 -15.28 -12.07
CA TRP A 219 4.57 -16.66 -12.32
C TRP A 219 5.73 -17.05 -11.41
N THR A 220 5.83 -18.34 -11.08
CA THR A 220 6.88 -18.89 -10.22
C THR A 220 7.73 -19.86 -11.04
N ALA A 221 9.05 -19.69 -11.02
CA ALA A 221 10.01 -20.57 -11.68
C ALA A 221 9.77 -22.04 -11.32
N GLY A 222 9.81 -22.91 -12.32
CA GLY A 222 9.50 -24.34 -12.16
C GLY A 222 8.00 -24.67 -12.08
N SER A 223 7.11 -23.67 -12.10
CA SER A 223 5.67 -23.88 -12.23
C SER A 223 5.17 -23.54 -13.64
N ASN A 224 4.22 -24.32 -14.14
CA ASN A 224 3.48 -24.02 -15.37
C ASN A 224 2.29 -23.07 -15.11
N SER A 225 2.01 -22.73 -13.85
CA SER A 225 0.89 -21.89 -13.48
C SER A 225 1.25 -20.41 -13.56
N THR A 226 0.61 -19.69 -14.46
CA THR A 226 0.62 -18.22 -14.50
C THR A 226 -0.61 -17.69 -13.79
N ARG A 227 -0.48 -16.62 -13.02
CA ARG A 227 -1.60 -15.85 -12.47
C ARG A 227 -1.72 -14.56 -13.26
N PHE A 228 -2.91 -14.30 -13.75
CA PHE A 228 -3.21 -13.15 -14.59
C PHE A 228 -4.49 -12.49 -14.11
N GLY A 229 -4.50 -11.16 -14.07
CA GLY A 229 -5.69 -10.38 -13.75
C GLY A 229 -5.77 -9.10 -14.56
N ILE A 230 -7.00 -8.68 -14.82
CA ILE A 230 -7.34 -7.39 -15.41
C ILE A 230 -8.27 -6.68 -14.43
N ALA A 231 -8.04 -5.40 -14.21
CA ALA A 231 -8.90 -4.55 -13.41
C ALA A 231 -9.13 -3.21 -14.10
N ALA A 232 -10.29 -2.63 -13.84
CA ALA A 232 -10.68 -1.33 -14.31
C ALA A 232 -11.39 -0.57 -13.20
N LYS A 233 -11.19 0.74 -13.16
CA LYS A 233 -11.94 1.68 -12.35
C LYS A 233 -12.52 2.73 -13.27
N TYR A 234 -13.83 2.90 -13.19
CA TYR A 234 -14.59 3.85 -13.97
C TYR A 234 -15.29 4.85 -13.04
N GLN A 235 -15.00 6.13 -13.21
CA GLN A 235 -15.69 7.21 -12.56
C GLN A 235 -16.97 7.53 -13.32
N LEU A 236 -18.12 7.21 -12.71
CA LEU A 236 -19.44 7.48 -13.31
C LEU A 236 -19.72 8.98 -13.32
N ASP A 237 -19.51 9.62 -12.16
CA ASP A 237 -19.69 11.05 -11.93
C ASP A 237 -18.77 11.55 -10.80
N LYS A 238 -19.02 12.75 -10.27
CA LYS A 238 -18.20 13.35 -9.21
C LYS A 238 -18.30 12.62 -7.86
N ASP A 239 -19.38 11.88 -7.62
CA ASP A 239 -19.69 11.24 -6.34
C ASP A 239 -19.66 9.70 -6.44
N ALA A 240 -19.72 9.11 -7.63
CA ALA A 240 -19.81 7.66 -7.84
C ALA A 240 -18.70 7.06 -8.72
N SER A 241 -18.26 5.85 -8.37
CA SER A 241 -17.33 5.05 -9.20
C SER A 241 -17.62 3.55 -9.12
N ILE A 242 -17.36 2.86 -10.23
CA ILE A 242 -17.39 1.40 -10.34
C ILE A 242 -15.95 0.90 -10.47
N SER A 243 -15.62 -0.16 -9.74
CA SER A 243 -14.38 -0.92 -9.92
C SER A 243 -14.74 -2.34 -10.28
N ALA A 244 -14.08 -2.92 -11.29
CA ALA A 244 -14.26 -4.30 -11.68
C ALA A 244 -12.90 -4.96 -11.88
N LYS A 245 -12.79 -6.24 -11.53
CA LYS A 245 -11.60 -7.05 -11.80
C LYS A 245 -11.96 -8.49 -12.11
N VAL A 246 -11.15 -9.12 -12.94
CA VAL A 246 -11.26 -10.53 -13.27
C VAL A 246 -9.87 -11.15 -13.24
N ASN A 247 -9.78 -12.43 -12.92
CA ASN A 247 -8.53 -13.18 -13.02
C ASN A 247 -8.71 -14.50 -13.79
N ASN A 248 -7.59 -15.15 -14.09
CA ASN A 248 -7.57 -16.42 -14.80
C ASN A 248 -7.95 -17.64 -13.94
N THR A 249 -8.41 -17.44 -12.70
CA THR A 249 -9.09 -18.47 -11.90
C THR A 249 -10.62 -18.30 -11.94
N SER A 250 -11.13 -17.47 -12.85
CA SER A 250 -12.54 -17.14 -13.04
C SER A 250 -13.18 -16.41 -11.84
N LEU A 251 -12.40 -15.71 -11.02
CA LEU A 251 -12.95 -14.83 -9.98
C LEU A 251 -13.28 -13.47 -10.58
N VAL A 252 -14.51 -13.02 -10.39
CA VAL A 252 -15.01 -11.72 -10.84
C VAL A 252 -15.32 -10.86 -9.61
N GLY A 253 -14.57 -9.77 -9.45
CA GLY A 253 -14.78 -8.79 -8.40
C GLY A 253 -15.45 -7.53 -8.94
N VAL A 254 -16.48 -7.05 -8.26
CA VAL A 254 -17.15 -5.78 -8.55
C VAL A 254 -17.22 -4.95 -7.28
N GLY A 255 -17.01 -3.64 -7.41
CA GLY A 255 -17.10 -2.65 -6.35
C GLY A 255 -17.85 -1.42 -6.84
N TYR A 256 -18.74 -0.89 -6.01
CA TYR A 256 -19.44 0.37 -6.23
C TYR A 256 -19.16 1.27 -5.04
N THR A 257 -18.60 2.45 -5.29
CA THR A 257 -18.34 3.46 -4.25
C THR A 257 -19.17 4.70 -4.56
N GLN A 258 -19.95 5.15 -3.57
CA GLN A 258 -20.80 6.33 -3.61
C GLN A 258 -20.43 7.28 -2.47
N THR A 259 -20.20 8.54 -2.79
CA THR A 259 -20.18 9.64 -1.83
C THR A 259 -21.62 10.02 -1.53
N LEU A 260 -22.08 9.77 -0.31
CA LEU A 260 -23.46 10.03 0.12
C LEU A 260 -23.64 11.51 0.49
N ARG A 261 -22.64 12.06 1.16
CA ARG A 261 -22.50 13.47 1.56
C ARG A 261 -21.00 13.82 1.63
N PRO A 262 -20.61 15.10 1.63
CA PRO A 262 -19.23 15.48 1.94
C PRO A 262 -18.76 14.79 3.24
N GLY A 263 -17.64 14.07 3.16
CA GLY A 263 -17.10 13.31 4.29
C GLY A 263 -17.70 11.92 4.51
N ILE A 264 -18.73 11.48 3.77
CA ILE A 264 -19.35 10.14 3.95
C ILE A 264 -19.30 9.37 2.63
N LYS A 265 -18.60 8.23 2.62
CA LYS A 265 -18.52 7.32 1.47
C LYS A 265 -18.99 5.92 1.84
N LEU A 266 -19.89 5.39 1.01
CA LEU A 266 -20.35 4.00 1.07
C LEU A 266 -19.68 3.22 -0.07
N THR A 267 -19.10 2.06 0.24
CA THR A 267 -18.59 1.10 -0.73
C THR A 267 -19.31 -0.22 -0.57
N LEU A 268 -19.89 -0.73 -1.65
CA LEU A 268 -20.44 -2.09 -1.75
C LEU A 268 -19.55 -2.90 -2.67
N SER A 269 -19.25 -4.15 -2.34
CA SER A 269 -18.41 -5.00 -3.19
C SER A 269 -18.86 -6.44 -3.17
N ALA A 270 -18.66 -7.15 -4.28
CA ALA A 270 -18.98 -8.55 -4.45
C ALA A 270 -17.85 -9.28 -5.18
N LEU A 271 -17.45 -10.44 -4.67
CA LEU A 271 -16.56 -11.38 -5.35
C LEU A 271 -17.36 -12.61 -5.71
N VAL A 272 -17.49 -12.87 -7.00
CA VAL A 272 -18.23 -13.99 -7.58
C VAL A 272 -17.23 -15.01 -8.10
N ASP A 273 -17.43 -16.27 -7.73
CA ASP A 273 -16.69 -17.39 -8.31
C ASP A 273 -17.39 -17.83 -9.60
N GLY A 274 -16.76 -17.52 -10.73
CA GLY A 274 -17.27 -17.84 -12.06
C GLY A 274 -17.33 -19.34 -12.35
N LYS A 275 -16.60 -20.18 -11.61
CA LYS A 275 -16.72 -21.65 -11.71
C LYS A 275 -17.92 -22.19 -10.94
N SER A 276 -18.41 -21.43 -9.97
CA SER A 276 -19.39 -21.86 -8.96
C SER A 276 -20.58 -20.89 -8.87
N ILE A 277 -20.96 -20.23 -9.97
CA ILE A 277 -21.99 -19.18 -9.99
C ILE A 277 -23.33 -19.67 -9.40
N ASN A 278 -23.69 -20.93 -9.66
CA ASN A 278 -24.96 -21.50 -9.21
C ASN A 278 -24.87 -22.16 -7.82
N SER A 279 -23.67 -22.37 -7.29
CA SER A 279 -23.42 -23.12 -6.04
C SER A 279 -22.95 -22.23 -4.89
N GLY A 280 -22.81 -20.91 -5.10
CA GLY A 280 -22.50 -19.94 -4.06
C GLY A 280 -20.99 -19.72 -3.87
N GLY A 281 -20.56 -19.48 -2.63
CA GLY A 281 -19.17 -19.10 -2.32
C GLY A 281 -18.83 -17.66 -2.69
N HIS A 282 -19.84 -16.84 -2.98
CA HIS A 282 -19.66 -15.42 -3.29
C HIS A 282 -19.47 -14.62 -2.01
N LYS A 283 -18.55 -13.66 -2.04
CA LYS A 283 -18.26 -12.81 -0.89
C LYS A 283 -18.84 -11.43 -1.10
N LEU A 284 -19.65 -10.97 -0.16
CA LEU A 284 -20.16 -9.61 -0.15
C LEU A 284 -19.36 -8.77 0.84
N GLY A 285 -19.23 -7.49 0.54
CA GLY A 285 -18.46 -6.53 1.33
C GLY A 285 -19.17 -5.19 1.42
N LEU A 286 -19.11 -4.59 2.60
CA LEU A 286 -19.65 -3.27 2.87
C LEU A 286 -18.59 -2.43 3.58
N GLY A 287 -18.32 -1.23 3.08
CA GLY A 287 -17.41 -0.27 3.68
C GLY A 287 -18.11 1.06 3.88
N LEU A 288 -18.02 1.63 5.07
CA LEU A 288 -18.45 2.99 5.37
C LEU A 288 -17.24 3.80 5.84
N GLU A 289 -16.93 4.87 5.12
CA GLU A 289 -15.87 5.81 5.49
C GLU A 289 -16.51 7.14 5.89
N LEU A 290 -16.17 7.62 7.09
CA LEU A 290 -16.54 8.93 7.60
C LEU A 290 -15.27 9.76 7.81
N GLU A 291 -15.26 10.99 7.32
CA GLU A 291 -14.15 11.93 7.41
C GLU A 291 -14.69 13.31 7.82
N ALA A 292 -14.14 13.87 8.91
CA ALA A 292 -14.52 15.16 9.48
C ALA A 292 -13.31 15.97 9.95
#